data_AF-A0A672KZM1-F1
#
_entry.id   AF-A0A672KZM1-F1
#
_cell.length_a   1.000
_cell.length_b   1.000
_cell.length_c   1.000
_cell.angle_alpha   90.00
_cell.angle_beta   90.00
_cell.angle_gamma   90.00
#
_symmetry.space_group_name_H-M   'P 1'
#
loop_
_entity.id
_entity.type
_entity.pdbx_description
1 polymer ?
#
loop_
_entity_poly.entity_id
_entity_poly.type
_entity_poly.pdbx_seq_one_letter_code
_entity_poly.pdbx_strand_id
1 'polypeptide(L)'
;NLIWHKNKKLKCLNLTTLNKHGKVYEDDQFGCMVWSHSETHLLYVAEKKRPKTELYFQGPETGLLGQQFEYYEDWGEELVNKSSPVLCVLDIEGSNITVLEGIPTNISPGQAFWAPNNTGLVFVGWWHEPFRLGLKYCANRRSSLFYVDLASGKCEQLSSNSSAVCSPRLSPDNCRIVYLECGVFGPHQQCSRLCMYDWYTKQTRVVVDAVQRAREDGFIGIYSSMLSPYCWSAGSQRVLMSCAQRCHKDLLVVDTSTGEVTSLTSRIDLMVVSCSSPNCPPDLRVGFLPAKGSENKMSWVTLEETQPQADISWQTLNFSPPPPLVWTFYVILLKPKEMTAGSKLPLIVMAHGSPHSVLVSEWFLSTAVPCKMGFSVLLGEEQLQCLPYTLKSVHQTHDLAFIQTLYPCSPPPGHGRSLPRHISRCMPGVDQACKRILPSLVFVFRCMVEAGYEYNTDIHLEPAILEQMLNKSPIKHVSKVKTPVLLMFGEDDKLVPSKQGIEYYRALKALQVPVSVSVCPQIVVVPRIGWIIQHLSL
;
A
#
# COMPACT_ATOMS: atom_id res chain seq x y z
N ASN A 1 19.25 5.61 20.39
CA ASN A 1 19.27 6.84 19.57
C ASN A 1 20.62 7.53 19.67
N LEU A 2 21.16 7.97 18.53
CA LEU A 2 22.36 8.81 18.46
C LEU A 2 21.92 10.21 18.02
N ILE A 3 22.26 11.23 18.80
CA ILE A 3 21.95 12.63 18.48
C ILE A 3 23.23 13.28 17.98
N TRP A 4 23.18 13.85 16.78
CA TRP A 4 24.30 14.49 16.11
C TRP A 4 23.98 15.95 15.83
N HIS A 5 24.99 16.81 15.90
CA HIS A 5 24.93 18.17 15.38
C HIS A 5 26.17 18.40 14.53
N LYS A 6 25.94 18.68 13.23
CA LYS A 6 26.99 18.68 12.21
C LYS A 6 27.79 17.37 12.30
N ASN A 7 29.11 17.45 12.46
CA ASN A 7 30.00 16.28 12.46
C ASN A 7 30.27 15.72 13.87
N LYS A 8 29.53 16.15 14.91
CA LYS A 8 29.75 15.75 16.30
C LYS A 8 28.53 15.02 16.88
N LYS A 9 28.76 13.83 17.44
CA LYS A 9 27.78 13.14 18.30
C LYS A 9 27.63 13.94 19.60
N LEU A 10 26.44 14.48 19.84
CA LEU A 10 26.10 15.22 21.06
C LEU A 10 25.73 14.26 22.20
N LYS A 11 24.82 13.31 21.95
CA LYS A 11 24.35 12.34 22.94
C LYS A 11 24.17 10.94 22.33
N CYS A 12 24.33 9.93 23.18
CA CYS A 12 23.97 8.54 22.88
C CYS A 12 23.01 8.09 23.98
N LEU A 13 21.79 7.73 23.61
CA LEU A 13 20.73 7.37 24.55
C LEU A 13 20.24 5.95 24.24
N ASN A 14 20.35 5.07 25.24
CA ASN A 14 19.83 3.72 25.18
C ASN A 14 18.41 3.71 25.77
N LEU A 15 17.40 3.54 24.92
CA LEU A 15 16.00 3.54 25.35
C LEU A 15 15.66 2.29 26.18
N THR A 16 16.33 1.17 25.90
CA THR A 16 16.15 -0.10 26.61
C THR A 16 16.54 0.00 28.08
N THR A 17 17.58 0.78 28.42
CA THR A 17 17.97 1.01 29.83
C THR A 17 16.99 1.93 30.57
N LEU A 18 16.29 2.83 29.88
CA LEU A 18 15.26 3.68 30.47
C LEU A 18 13.94 2.91 30.70
N ASN A 19 13.67 1.88 29.90
CA ASN A 19 12.65 0.85 30.14
C ASN A 19 11.22 1.41 30.42
N LYS A 20 10.88 2.55 29.79
CA LYS A 20 9.58 3.24 29.94
C LYS A 20 8.49 2.67 29.02
N HIS A 21 8.85 2.16 27.86
CA HIS A 21 7.97 1.63 26.82
C HIS A 21 8.51 0.30 26.26
N GLY A 22 7.74 -0.36 25.39
CA GLY A 22 8.14 -1.53 24.62
C GLY A 22 8.97 -1.18 23.38
N LYS A 23 8.83 -1.95 22.28
CA LYS A 23 9.58 -1.71 21.04
C LYS A 23 9.17 -0.38 20.40
N VAL A 24 10.13 0.40 19.93
CA VAL A 24 9.90 1.60 19.10
C VAL A 24 9.30 1.21 17.75
N TYR A 25 8.39 2.03 17.23
CA TYR A 25 7.78 1.84 15.92
C TYR A 25 8.53 2.63 14.85
N GLU A 26 9.00 1.90 13.84
CA GLU A 26 9.88 2.39 12.76
C GLU A 26 9.17 2.37 11.39
N ASP A 27 7.88 2.03 11.37
CA ASP A 27 7.04 1.99 10.18
C ASP A 27 6.31 3.32 9.92
N ASP A 28 5.93 3.56 8.66
CA ASP A 28 5.23 4.79 8.27
C ASP A 28 3.75 4.85 8.71
N GLN A 29 3.18 3.75 9.21
CA GLN A 29 1.76 3.70 9.59
C GLN A 29 1.53 4.28 10.98
N PHE A 30 2.29 3.81 11.98
CA PHE A 30 2.22 4.34 13.34
C PHE A 30 3.43 5.18 13.72
N GLY A 31 4.62 4.81 13.26
CA GLY A 31 5.88 5.42 13.65
C GLY A 31 5.96 6.91 13.34
N CYS A 32 6.78 7.60 14.12
CA CYS A 32 7.27 8.94 13.82
C CYS A 32 8.60 9.17 14.53
N MET A 33 9.37 10.15 14.08
CA MET A 33 10.55 10.65 14.76
C MET A 33 10.68 12.15 14.45
N VAL A 34 10.11 13.00 15.31
CA VAL A 34 9.87 14.42 14.99
C VAL A 34 10.39 15.32 16.12
N TRP A 35 11.27 16.24 15.77
CA TRP A 35 11.77 17.27 16.67
C TRP A 35 10.70 18.29 17.02
N SER A 36 10.67 18.74 18.28
CA SER A 36 9.95 19.95 18.68
C SER A 36 10.49 21.17 17.92
N HIS A 37 9.68 22.22 17.72
CA HIS A 37 10.12 23.44 17.05
C HIS A 37 11.32 24.14 17.74
N SER A 38 11.58 23.83 19.02
CA SER A 38 12.71 24.32 19.81
C SER A 38 13.93 23.39 19.81
N GLU A 39 13.89 22.26 19.10
CA GLU A 39 14.91 21.18 19.09
C GLU A 39 15.31 20.61 20.48
N THR A 40 14.55 20.91 21.54
CA THR A 40 14.80 20.43 22.90
C THR A 40 14.16 19.07 23.19
N HIS A 41 13.15 18.67 22.42
CA HIS A 41 12.42 17.42 22.60
C HIS A 41 12.28 16.63 21.29
N LEU A 42 12.24 15.30 21.41
CA LEU A 42 12.04 14.38 20.30
C LEU A 42 10.80 13.51 20.55
N LEU A 43 9.81 13.60 19.65
CA LEU A 43 8.61 12.77 19.63
C LEU A 43 8.87 11.49 18.83
N TYR A 44 8.38 10.36 19.36
CA TYR A 44 8.30 9.08 18.64
C TYR A 44 7.16 8.20 19.17
N VAL A 45 6.87 7.09 18.49
CA VAL A 45 5.85 6.10 18.90
C VAL A 45 6.53 4.79 19.30
N ALA A 46 5.98 4.12 20.32
CA ALA A 46 6.41 2.79 20.76
C ALA A 46 5.21 1.95 21.24
N GLU A 47 5.36 0.63 21.30
CA GLU A 47 4.38 -0.25 21.98
C GLU A 47 4.32 0.08 23.48
N LYS A 48 3.11 0.13 24.04
CA LYS A 48 2.89 0.30 25.48
C LYS A 48 3.55 -0.84 26.24
N LYS A 49 4.34 -0.51 27.25
CA LYS A 49 4.93 -1.52 28.14
C LYS A 49 3.80 -2.26 28.88
N ARG A 50 3.77 -3.59 28.73
CA ARG A 50 2.80 -4.45 29.40
C ARG A 50 3.31 -4.85 30.80
N PRO A 51 2.42 -5.14 31.76
CA PRO A 51 2.81 -5.78 33.01
C PRO A 51 3.53 -7.11 32.74
N LYS A 52 4.39 -7.57 33.66
CA LYS A 52 4.93 -8.92 33.60
C LYS A 52 3.80 -9.92 33.89
N THR A 53 3.74 -10.99 33.10
CA THR A 53 2.87 -12.14 33.34
C THR A 53 3.68 -13.28 33.94
N GLU A 54 3.09 -14.02 34.87
CA GLU A 54 3.73 -15.16 35.55
C GLU A 54 2.95 -16.46 35.27
N LEU A 55 3.65 -17.60 35.27
CA LEU A 55 3.05 -18.94 35.09
C LEU A 55 2.05 -19.21 36.21
N TYR A 56 0.84 -19.71 35.89
CA TYR A 56 -0.19 -20.00 36.90
C TYR A 56 0.27 -20.95 38.03
N PHE A 57 1.24 -21.83 37.73
CA PHE A 57 1.79 -22.83 38.66
C PHE A 57 3.10 -22.39 39.34
N GLN A 58 3.58 -21.17 39.06
CA GLN A 58 4.67 -20.54 39.79
C GLN A 58 4.03 -19.47 40.69
N GLY A 59 4.22 -19.59 42.00
CA GLY A 59 3.57 -18.71 42.98
C GLY A 59 3.87 -17.22 42.71
N PRO A 60 2.94 -16.31 43.01
CA PRO A 60 3.06 -14.92 42.61
C PRO A 60 4.23 -14.24 43.34
N GLU A 61 5.20 -13.72 42.59
CA GLU A 61 6.25 -12.85 43.14
C GLU A 61 6.00 -11.39 42.79
N THR A 62 5.63 -11.05 41.53
CA THR A 62 5.36 -9.65 41.14
C THR A 62 4.34 -9.44 39.99
N GLY A 63 3.88 -10.49 39.32
CA GLY A 63 3.21 -10.40 38.01
C GLY A 63 1.71 -10.70 37.97
N LEU A 64 1.12 -10.51 36.79
CA LEU A 64 -0.24 -10.98 36.48
C LEU A 64 -0.23 -12.50 36.24
N LEU A 65 -0.81 -13.24 37.17
CA LEU A 65 -0.78 -14.69 37.20
C LEU A 65 -1.65 -15.31 36.08
N GLY A 66 -1.09 -16.24 35.30
CA GLY A 66 -1.82 -17.06 34.33
C GLY A 66 -2.10 -16.43 32.97
N GLN A 67 -1.80 -15.15 32.75
CA GLN A 67 -2.13 -14.41 31.51
C GLN A 67 -1.10 -14.57 30.37
N GLN A 68 -0.06 -15.39 30.53
CA GLN A 68 1.03 -15.58 29.55
C GLN A 68 0.59 -16.04 28.14
N PHE A 69 -0.59 -16.65 28.03
CA PHE A 69 -1.17 -17.14 26.77
C PHE A 69 -2.43 -16.36 26.36
N GLU A 70 -2.69 -15.21 26.99
CA GLU A 70 -3.77 -14.32 26.59
C GLU A 70 -3.58 -13.85 25.14
N TYR A 71 -4.64 -13.90 24.34
CA TYR A 71 -4.59 -13.45 22.97
C TYR A 71 -4.59 -11.92 22.91
N TYR A 72 -3.41 -11.35 22.67
CA TYR A 72 -3.28 -9.94 22.36
C TYR A 72 -3.35 -9.73 20.86
N GLU A 73 -4.47 -9.16 20.42
CA GLU A 73 -4.67 -8.76 19.04
C GLU A 73 -3.63 -7.69 18.61
N ASP A 74 -3.04 -7.89 17.44
CA ASP A 74 -2.20 -6.91 16.77
C ASP A 74 -2.89 -6.37 15.50
N TRP A 75 -2.29 -5.36 14.88
CA TRP A 75 -2.83 -4.74 13.67
C TRP A 75 -2.60 -5.57 12.40
N GLY A 76 -2.15 -6.83 12.49
CA GLY A 76 -1.98 -7.75 11.36
C GLY A 76 -1.00 -7.25 10.28
N GLU A 77 -1.08 -7.80 9.08
CA GLU A 77 -0.26 -7.37 7.91
C GLU A 77 1.25 -7.28 8.26
N GLU A 78 1.91 -6.14 8.03
CA GLU A 78 3.31 -5.86 8.44
C GLU A 78 3.42 -5.21 9.84
N LEU A 79 2.30 -5.16 10.57
CA LEU A 79 2.13 -4.53 11.88
C LEU A 79 1.99 -5.58 13.00
N VAL A 80 2.52 -6.78 12.75
CA VAL A 80 2.60 -7.89 13.73
C VAL A 80 3.29 -7.44 15.02
N ASN A 81 2.78 -7.88 16.16
CA ASN A 81 3.18 -7.48 17.52
C ASN A 81 3.00 -5.98 17.84
N LYS A 82 2.22 -5.24 17.05
CA LYS A 82 1.82 -3.86 17.36
C LYS A 82 0.36 -3.87 17.80
N SER A 83 0.09 -3.62 19.07
CA SER A 83 -1.28 -3.71 19.64
C SER A 83 -1.74 -2.39 20.24
N SER A 84 -0.82 -1.70 20.92
CA SER A 84 -1.11 -0.58 21.80
C SER A 84 0.00 0.49 21.68
N PRO A 85 0.10 1.22 20.55
CA PRO A 85 1.00 2.35 20.45
C PRO A 85 0.77 3.40 21.56
N VAL A 86 1.85 4.03 21.99
CA VAL A 86 1.85 5.21 22.85
C VAL A 86 2.78 6.27 22.29
N LEU A 87 2.43 7.54 22.48
CA LEU A 87 3.30 8.66 22.14
C LEU A 87 4.34 8.84 23.25
N CYS A 88 5.60 8.94 22.86
CA CYS A 88 6.74 9.11 23.74
C CYS A 88 7.46 10.42 23.40
N VAL A 89 7.66 11.27 24.39
CA VAL A 89 8.46 12.49 24.29
C VAL A 89 9.75 12.28 25.08
N LEU A 90 10.88 12.35 24.37
CA LEU A 90 12.22 12.36 24.96
C LEU A 90 12.66 13.81 25.12
N ASP A 91 12.91 14.22 26.37
CA ASP A 91 13.64 15.44 26.69
C ASP A 91 15.13 15.20 26.40
N ILE A 92 15.71 16.02 25.51
CA ILE A 92 17.12 15.88 25.13
C ILE A 92 18.04 16.35 26.25
N GLU A 93 17.68 17.38 27.02
CA GLU A 93 18.54 17.93 28.06
C GLU A 93 18.57 17.01 29.28
N GLY A 94 17.42 16.81 29.93
CA GLY A 94 17.27 15.92 31.09
C GLY A 94 17.41 14.44 30.76
N SER A 95 17.41 14.06 29.47
CA SER A 95 17.65 12.69 28.99
C SER A 95 16.63 11.67 29.52
N ASN A 96 15.40 12.14 29.77
CA ASN A 96 14.27 11.38 30.31
C ASN A 96 13.16 11.22 29.26
N ILE A 97 12.36 10.16 29.40
CA ILE A 97 11.23 9.87 28.51
C ILE A 97 9.92 9.99 29.29
N THR A 98 9.02 10.83 28.79
CA THR A 98 7.62 10.91 29.18
C THR A 98 6.79 10.11 28.18
N VAL A 99 6.07 9.10 28.66
CA VAL A 99 5.02 8.42 27.89
C VAL A 99 3.73 9.19 28.13
N LEU A 100 3.06 9.63 27.07
CA LEU A 100 1.85 10.44 27.22
C LEU A 100 0.66 9.60 27.71
N GLU A 101 -0.07 10.19 28.65
CA GLU A 101 -1.36 9.68 29.14
C GLU A 101 -2.51 10.49 28.53
N GLY A 102 -3.77 10.17 28.88
CA GLY A 102 -4.96 10.88 28.40
C GLY A 102 -5.47 10.51 26.99
N ILE A 103 -4.68 9.78 26.19
CA ILE A 103 -5.17 9.18 24.93
C ILE A 103 -6.17 8.04 25.27
N PRO A 104 -7.38 7.99 24.66
CA PRO A 104 -8.36 6.95 24.93
C PRO A 104 -7.82 5.54 24.68
N THR A 105 -8.15 4.59 25.56
CA THR A 105 -7.59 3.22 25.54
C THR A 105 -7.99 2.39 24.33
N ASN A 106 -9.09 2.74 23.67
CA ASN A 106 -9.59 2.12 22.43
C ASN A 106 -9.07 2.80 21.15
N ILE A 107 -8.08 3.71 21.26
CA ILE A 107 -7.43 4.40 20.15
C ILE A 107 -5.95 3.98 20.07
N SER A 108 -5.50 3.65 18.87
CA SER A 108 -4.07 3.51 18.56
C SER A 108 -3.56 4.80 17.93
N PRO A 109 -2.68 5.58 18.58
CA PRO A 109 -2.09 6.80 18.00
C PRO A 109 -0.96 6.47 17.01
N GLY A 110 -0.79 7.32 16.00
CA GLY A 110 0.35 7.28 15.07
C GLY A 110 0.42 8.51 14.16
N GLN A 111 1.45 8.57 13.30
CA GLN A 111 1.71 9.69 12.38
C GLN A 111 1.72 11.05 13.11
N ALA A 112 2.27 11.07 14.32
CA ALA A 112 2.18 12.18 15.24
C ALA A 112 3.24 13.26 14.96
N PHE A 113 2.88 14.51 15.24
CA PHE A 113 3.74 15.68 15.10
C PHE A 113 3.41 16.72 16.17
N TRP A 114 4.31 17.70 16.36
CA TRP A 114 4.13 18.78 17.32
C TRP A 114 3.08 19.77 16.83
N ALA A 115 2.16 20.15 17.71
CA ALA A 115 1.23 21.24 17.45
C ALA A 115 1.97 22.59 17.34
N PRO A 116 1.37 23.61 16.71
CA PRO A 116 1.87 24.98 16.72
C PRO A 116 2.27 25.45 18.12
N ASN A 117 3.40 26.14 18.22
CA ASN A 117 4.00 26.63 19.47
C ASN A 117 4.37 25.52 20.50
N ASN A 118 4.42 24.24 20.11
CA ASN A 118 4.69 23.09 20.98
C ASN A 118 3.70 22.92 22.16
N THR A 119 2.47 23.45 22.08
CA THR A 119 1.49 23.36 23.20
C THR A 119 0.99 21.93 23.44
N GLY A 120 1.09 21.08 22.43
CA GLY A 120 0.63 19.70 22.46
C GLY A 120 1.08 18.93 21.24
N LEU A 121 0.50 17.76 21.02
CA LEU A 121 0.78 16.89 19.87
C LEU A 121 -0.50 16.65 19.07
N VAL A 122 -0.38 16.60 17.74
CA VAL A 122 -1.44 16.16 16.84
C VAL A 122 -1.08 14.78 16.28
N PHE A 123 -2.06 13.89 16.19
CA PHE A 123 -1.85 12.52 15.70
C PHE A 123 -3.08 11.97 14.98
N VAL A 124 -2.89 10.91 14.18
CA VAL A 124 -3.98 10.08 13.68
C VAL A 124 -4.26 8.99 14.70
N GLY A 125 -5.52 8.84 15.12
CA GLY A 125 -5.97 7.77 16.01
C GLY A 125 -6.86 6.78 15.26
N TRP A 126 -6.55 5.49 15.34
CA TRP A 126 -7.38 4.40 14.80
C TRP A 126 -8.15 3.68 15.92
N TRP A 127 -9.44 3.45 15.71
CA TRP A 127 -10.28 2.72 16.67
C TRP A 127 -9.96 1.23 16.69
N HIS A 128 -9.90 0.64 17.88
CA HIS A 128 -9.72 -0.80 18.07
C HIS A 128 -11.00 -1.59 17.81
N GLU A 129 -12.16 -0.92 17.83
CA GLU A 129 -13.47 -1.55 17.65
C GLU A 129 -13.89 -1.59 16.17
N PRO A 130 -14.63 -2.65 15.76
CA PRO A 130 -15.05 -3.78 16.59
C PRO A 130 -13.94 -4.80 16.87
N PHE A 131 -12.87 -4.78 16.06
CA PHE A 131 -11.59 -5.45 16.30
C PHE A 131 -10.52 -4.82 15.39
N ARG A 132 -9.22 -5.04 15.63
CA ARG A 132 -8.13 -4.42 14.85
C ARG A 132 -8.11 -4.94 13.41
N LEU A 133 -8.46 -4.07 12.48
CA LEU A 133 -8.41 -4.35 11.04
C LEU A 133 -7.09 -3.87 10.45
N GLY A 134 -6.46 -4.70 9.60
CA GLY A 134 -5.19 -4.40 8.93
C GLY A 134 -5.13 -2.99 8.31
N LEU A 135 -4.00 -2.29 8.52
CA LEU A 135 -3.81 -0.87 8.19
C LEU A 135 -2.72 -0.60 7.14
N LYS A 136 -1.73 -1.47 6.99
CA LYS A 136 -0.59 -1.28 6.07
C LYS A 136 -1.05 -1.21 4.62
N TYR A 137 -2.01 -2.06 4.25
CA TYR A 137 -2.54 -2.17 2.89
C TYR A 137 -3.91 -1.51 2.71
N CYS A 138 -4.52 -1.03 3.79
CA CYS A 138 -5.90 -0.56 3.81
C CYS A 138 -6.01 0.77 4.56
N ALA A 139 -5.96 1.88 3.83
CA ALA A 139 -6.09 3.23 4.42
C ALA A 139 -7.52 3.52 4.93
N ASN A 140 -8.52 2.74 4.50
CA ASN A 140 -9.95 2.93 4.74
C ASN A 140 -10.45 2.39 6.09
N ARG A 141 -9.62 2.40 7.14
CA ARG A 141 -10.04 2.03 8.51
C ARG A 141 -10.46 3.27 9.28
N ARG A 142 -11.45 3.12 10.16
CA ARG A 142 -11.99 4.22 10.96
C ARG A 142 -10.87 4.92 11.72
N SER A 143 -10.69 6.20 11.47
CA SER A 143 -9.67 7.02 12.11
C SER A 143 -10.01 8.50 12.10
N SER A 144 -9.39 9.25 13.00
CA SER A 144 -9.56 10.71 13.09
C SER A 144 -8.26 11.38 13.49
N LEU A 145 -8.17 12.69 13.25
CA LEU A 145 -7.17 13.54 13.85
C LEU A 145 -7.56 13.85 15.29
N PHE A 146 -6.57 13.81 16.17
CA PHE A 146 -6.69 14.14 17.59
C PHE A 146 -5.59 15.12 17.97
N TYR A 147 -5.87 15.98 18.95
CA TYR A 147 -4.89 16.80 19.66
C TYR A 147 -4.81 16.34 21.11
N VAL A 148 -3.61 16.19 21.65
CA VAL A 148 -3.39 16.04 23.09
C VAL A 148 -2.60 17.23 23.61
N ASP A 149 -3.19 17.95 24.55
CA ASP A 149 -2.60 19.11 25.18
C ASP A 149 -1.56 18.68 26.23
N LEU A 150 -0.32 19.19 26.13
CA LEU A 150 0.77 18.75 27.02
C LEU A 150 0.69 19.37 28.42
N ALA A 151 -0.04 20.46 28.61
CA ALA A 151 -0.19 21.12 29.91
C ALA A 151 -1.33 20.51 30.74
N SER A 152 -2.46 20.18 30.10
CA SER A 152 -3.65 19.62 30.77
C SER A 152 -3.80 18.10 30.63
N GLY A 153 -3.05 17.46 29.74
CA GLY A 153 -3.20 16.03 29.41
C GLY A 153 -4.51 15.68 28.71
N LYS A 154 -5.30 16.68 28.30
CA LYS A 154 -6.61 16.47 27.67
C LYS A 154 -6.43 16.10 26.19
N CYS A 155 -7.05 15.00 25.79
CA CYS A 155 -7.18 14.61 24.38
C CYS A 155 -8.53 15.11 23.81
N GLU A 156 -8.50 15.72 22.63
CA GLU A 156 -9.68 16.14 21.86
C GLU A 156 -9.61 15.64 20.42
N GLN A 157 -10.79 15.39 19.83
CA GLN A 157 -10.92 14.96 18.43
C GLN A 157 -11.12 16.19 17.53
N LEU A 158 -10.36 16.28 16.44
CA LEU A 158 -10.32 17.44 15.52
C LEU A 158 -11.13 17.23 14.23
N SER A 159 -11.30 15.98 13.77
CA SER A 159 -11.99 15.67 12.51
C SER A 159 -13.16 14.71 12.70
N SER A 160 -13.84 14.32 11.61
CA SER A 160 -15.00 13.41 11.66
C SER A 160 -14.73 12.09 12.39
N ASN A 161 -15.77 11.53 13.02
CA ASN A 161 -15.74 10.19 13.64
C ASN A 161 -16.23 9.07 12.70
N SER A 162 -16.62 9.41 11.47
CA SER A 162 -17.23 8.51 10.47
C SER A 162 -16.38 8.35 9.20
N SER A 163 -15.16 8.87 9.21
CA SER A 163 -14.22 8.85 8.09
C SER A 163 -13.02 7.93 8.38
N ALA A 164 -12.21 7.70 7.35
CA ALA A 164 -10.86 7.19 7.46
C ALA A 164 -9.89 8.31 7.04
N VAL A 165 -9.08 8.80 7.98
CA VAL A 165 -8.08 9.86 7.74
C VAL A 165 -6.65 9.32 7.85
N CYS A 166 -5.74 9.87 7.06
CA CYS A 166 -4.31 9.58 7.16
C CYS A 166 -3.43 10.75 6.67
N SER A 167 -2.13 10.61 6.93
CA SER A 167 -1.06 11.46 6.42
C SER A 167 -1.20 12.97 6.69
N PRO A 168 -1.43 13.41 7.95
CA PRO A 168 -1.50 14.83 8.27
C PRO A 168 -0.15 15.53 8.14
N ARG A 169 -0.16 16.77 7.64
CA ARG A 169 1.02 17.60 7.40
C ARG A 169 0.73 19.05 7.81
N LEU A 170 1.44 19.54 8.83
CA LEU A 170 1.41 20.93 9.27
C LEU A 170 2.05 21.83 8.20
N SER A 171 1.45 22.99 7.94
CA SER A 171 1.99 24.01 7.03
C SER A 171 3.21 24.72 7.65
N PRO A 172 4.17 25.20 6.84
CA PRO A 172 5.35 25.92 7.33
C PRO A 172 5.06 27.17 8.17
N ASP A 173 3.90 27.81 7.98
CA ASP A 173 3.43 28.94 8.78
C ASP A 173 2.77 28.54 10.12
N ASN A 174 2.67 27.23 10.40
CA ASN A 174 2.00 26.63 11.55
C ASN A 174 0.49 26.95 11.67
N CYS A 175 -0.15 27.40 10.59
CA CYS A 175 -1.57 27.78 10.61
C CYS A 175 -2.53 26.63 10.29
N ARG A 176 -2.10 25.63 9.49
CA ARG A 176 -3.01 24.71 8.79
C ARG A 176 -2.46 23.29 8.75
N ILE A 177 -3.35 22.31 8.81
CA ILE A 177 -3.02 20.88 8.69
C ILE A 177 -3.78 20.32 7.50
N VAL A 178 -3.07 19.88 6.46
CA VAL A 178 -3.69 19.07 5.39
C VAL A 178 -3.57 17.60 5.69
N TYR A 179 -4.56 16.82 5.28
CA TYR A 179 -4.60 15.37 5.46
C TYR A 179 -5.46 14.73 4.37
N LEU A 180 -5.28 13.43 4.17
CA LEU A 180 -6.10 12.64 3.26
C LEU A 180 -7.30 12.08 4.02
N GLU A 181 -8.49 12.15 3.43
CA GLU A 181 -9.72 11.56 3.95
C GLU A 181 -10.38 10.64 2.91
N CYS A 182 -10.89 9.49 3.34
CA CYS A 182 -11.74 8.63 2.54
C CYS A 182 -12.85 7.98 3.39
N GLY A 183 -13.75 7.21 2.77
CA GLY A 183 -14.80 6.49 3.49
C GLY A 183 -14.23 5.37 4.37
N VAL A 184 -14.99 4.95 5.39
CA VAL A 184 -14.64 3.73 6.14
C VAL A 184 -15.12 2.50 5.37
N PHE A 185 -14.30 1.46 5.31
CA PHE A 185 -14.53 0.24 4.52
C PHE A 185 -14.61 0.50 3.00
N GLY A 186 -15.17 -0.45 2.25
CA GLY A 186 -15.15 -0.43 0.79
C GLY A 186 -13.76 -0.72 0.19
N PRO A 187 -13.46 -0.18 -1.00
CA PRO A 187 -12.19 -0.40 -1.68
C PRO A 187 -10.96 0.11 -0.92
N HIS A 188 -9.91 -0.72 -0.81
CA HIS A 188 -8.70 -0.40 -0.05
C HIS A 188 -7.94 0.85 -0.57
N GLN A 189 -7.94 1.05 -1.90
CA GLN A 189 -7.36 2.21 -2.60
C GLN A 189 -8.47 3.01 -3.31
N GLN A 190 -9.52 3.37 -2.57
CA GLN A 190 -10.53 4.33 -3.05
C GLN A 190 -9.93 5.73 -3.26
N CYS A 191 -10.61 6.58 -4.03
CA CYS A 191 -10.20 7.97 -4.19
C CYS A 191 -10.29 8.71 -2.85
N SER A 192 -9.21 9.36 -2.45
CA SER A 192 -9.15 10.24 -1.29
C SER A 192 -9.61 11.66 -1.64
N ARG A 193 -10.07 12.36 -0.62
CA ARG A 193 -10.15 13.82 -0.54
C ARG A 193 -8.85 14.38 0.01
N LEU A 194 -8.50 15.60 -0.37
CA LEU A 194 -7.57 16.43 0.39
C LEU A 194 -8.39 17.35 1.29
N CYS A 195 -8.30 17.15 2.60
CA CYS A 195 -8.94 18.00 3.61
C CYS A 195 -7.91 18.92 4.26
N MET A 196 -8.36 20.08 4.74
CA MET A 196 -7.54 21.07 5.42
C MET A 196 -8.25 21.57 6.66
N TYR A 197 -7.61 21.37 7.82
CA TYR A 197 -8.00 21.91 9.11
C TYR A 197 -7.22 23.19 9.38
N ASP A 198 -7.91 24.26 9.78
CA ASP A 198 -7.31 25.53 10.15
C ASP A 198 -7.19 25.64 11.68
N TRP A 199 -5.96 25.84 12.16
CA TRP A 199 -5.61 25.69 13.57
C TRP A 199 -6.26 26.73 14.49
N TYR A 200 -6.53 27.93 13.96
CA TYR A 200 -7.05 29.06 14.73
C TYR A 200 -8.58 29.10 14.72
N THR A 201 -9.18 28.91 13.54
CA THR A 201 -10.65 28.88 13.40
C THR A 201 -11.27 27.57 13.85
N LYS A 202 -10.46 26.51 14.00
CA LYS A 202 -10.88 25.14 14.34
C LYS A 202 -11.84 24.52 13.31
N GLN A 203 -11.82 25.03 12.07
CA GLN A 203 -12.69 24.57 10.98
C GLN A 203 -11.94 23.67 9.99
N THR A 204 -12.63 22.64 9.51
CA THR A 204 -12.18 21.79 8.39
C THR A 204 -12.91 22.20 7.11
N ARG A 205 -12.18 22.26 5.99
CA ARG A 205 -12.77 22.27 4.65
C ARG A 205 -12.15 21.20 3.75
N VAL A 206 -12.93 20.72 2.79
CA VAL A 206 -12.42 19.92 1.67
C VAL A 206 -11.75 20.87 0.68
N VAL A 207 -10.50 20.59 0.31
CA VAL A 207 -9.73 21.35 -0.69
C VAL A 207 -9.89 20.70 -2.07
N VAL A 208 -9.82 19.37 -2.13
CA VAL A 208 -10.10 18.58 -3.33
C VAL A 208 -11.01 17.43 -2.92
N ASP A 209 -12.21 17.36 -3.53
CA ASP A 209 -13.17 16.29 -3.27
C ASP A 209 -12.81 15.01 -4.04
N ALA A 210 -13.36 13.88 -3.59
CA ALA A 210 -13.17 12.59 -4.23
C ALA A 210 -13.90 12.54 -5.58
N VAL A 211 -13.21 12.04 -6.60
CA VAL A 211 -13.68 12.03 -7.99
C VAL A 211 -14.17 10.63 -8.36
N GLN A 212 -15.42 10.49 -8.80
CA GLN A 212 -15.98 9.20 -9.23
C GLN A 212 -15.65 8.83 -10.68
N ARG A 213 -15.39 9.83 -11.53
CA ARG A 213 -15.06 9.68 -12.96
C ARG A 213 -14.11 10.80 -13.37
N ALA A 214 -13.18 10.52 -14.27
CA ALA A 214 -12.24 11.50 -14.80
C ALA A 214 -12.93 12.82 -15.16
N ARG A 215 -12.38 13.94 -14.66
CA ARG A 215 -12.78 15.30 -15.04
C ARG A 215 -12.40 15.57 -16.49
N GLU A 216 -12.95 16.65 -17.05
CA GLU A 216 -12.68 17.09 -18.43
C GLU A 216 -11.21 17.44 -18.66
N ASP A 217 -10.50 17.91 -17.62
CA ASP A 217 -9.05 18.15 -17.61
C ASP A 217 -8.20 16.85 -17.54
N GLY A 218 -8.84 15.69 -17.41
CA GLY A 218 -8.22 14.37 -17.35
C GLY A 218 -7.90 13.87 -15.94
N PHE A 219 -8.01 14.71 -14.90
CA PHE A 219 -7.74 14.33 -13.50
C PHE A 219 -8.72 13.26 -13.02
N ILE A 220 -8.19 12.16 -12.47
CA ILE A 220 -9.01 11.02 -12.04
C ILE A 220 -9.34 11.00 -10.53
N GLY A 221 -8.80 11.94 -9.74
CA GLY A 221 -8.90 11.92 -8.27
C GLY A 221 -7.55 11.64 -7.60
N ILE A 222 -7.54 11.69 -6.26
CA ILE A 222 -6.33 11.47 -5.45
C ILE A 222 -6.24 9.98 -5.07
N TYR A 223 -5.37 9.26 -5.76
CA TYR A 223 -4.96 7.89 -5.45
C TYR A 223 -3.53 7.91 -4.90
N SER A 224 -3.43 8.19 -3.60
CA SER A 224 -2.18 8.21 -2.84
C SER A 224 -2.46 7.79 -1.40
N SER A 225 -1.58 6.96 -0.83
CA SER A 225 -1.68 6.49 0.56
C SER A 225 -0.91 7.38 1.55
N MET A 226 -0.04 8.27 1.06
CA MET A 226 0.83 9.08 1.91
C MET A 226 1.31 10.37 1.22
N LEU A 227 1.20 11.49 1.93
CA LEU A 227 1.83 12.75 1.57
C LEU A 227 3.32 12.75 1.98
N SER A 228 4.17 13.42 1.21
CA SER A 228 5.56 13.69 1.65
C SER A 228 5.56 14.43 2.99
N PRO A 229 6.50 14.18 3.92
CA PRO A 229 6.66 15.01 5.13
C PRO A 229 6.82 16.51 4.81
N TYR A 230 7.45 16.82 3.68
CA TYR A 230 7.68 18.18 3.17
C TYR A 230 6.82 18.46 1.93
N CYS A 231 5.54 18.10 1.98
CA CYS A 231 4.61 18.29 0.87
C CYS A 231 4.17 19.75 0.66
N TRP A 232 4.40 20.66 1.60
CA TRP A 232 3.98 22.05 1.49
C TRP A 232 5.01 22.88 0.72
N SER A 233 4.53 23.76 -0.15
CA SER A 233 5.34 24.89 -0.66
C SER A 233 5.75 25.81 0.49
N ALA A 234 6.92 26.46 0.40
CA ALA A 234 7.43 27.36 1.43
C ALA A 234 6.45 28.49 1.83
N GLY A 235 5.64 28.97 0.88
CA GLY A 235 4.60 29.99 1.13
C GLY A 235 3.31 29.48 1.79
N SER A 236 3.23 28.22 2.22
CA SER A 236 2.06 27.59 2.87
C SER A 236 0.73 27.66 2.07
N GLN A 237 0.78 27.93 0.76
CA GLN A 237 -0.42 28.01 -0.09
C GLN A 237 -0.67 26.77 -0.96
N ARG A 238 0.35 25.94 -1.22
CA ARG A 238 0.24 24.79 -2.14
C ARG A 238 0.78 23.50 -1.51
N VAL A 239 0.19 22.39 -1.93
CA VAL A 239 0.54 21.03 -1.49
C VAL A 239 0.92 20.19 -2.70
N LEU A 240 2.00 19.42 -2.57
CA LEU A 240 2.57 18.56 -3.59
C LEU A 240 2.38 17.10 -3.19
N MET A 241 1.94 16.26 -4.12
CA MET A 241 1.76 14.83 -3.87
C MET A 241 2.09 13.98 -5.10
N SER A 242 2.72 12.84 -4.87
CA SER A 242 2.78 11.79 -5.88
C SER A 242 1.47 11.02 -5.87
N CYS A 243 0.87 10.84 -7.05
CA CYS A 243 -0.45 10.25 -7.21
C CYS A 243 -0.48 9.32 -8.43
N ALA A 244 -1.11 8.16 -8.31
CA ALA A 244 -1.43 7.37 -9.50
C ALA A 244 -2.45 8.13 -10.36
N GLN A 245 -2.19 8.24 -11.66
CA GLN A 245 -3.11 8.75 -12.68
C GLN A 245 -3.11 7.75 -13.84
N ARG A 246 -4.08 6.83 -13.84
CA ARG A 246 -4.17 5.68 -14.78
C ARG A 246 -2.89 4.81 -14.65
N CYS A 247 -2.23 4.51 -15.77
CA CYS A 247 -0.95 3.77 -15.79
C CYS A 247 0.29 4.62 -15.48
N HIS A 248 0.14 5.89 -15.06
CA HIS A 248 1.25 6.77 -14.71
C HIS A 248 1.22 7.14 -13.23
N LYS A 249 2.36 7.62 -12.72
CA LYS A 249 2.49 8.18 -11.37
C LYS A 249 2.95 9.62 -11.52
N ASP A 250 1.98 10.52 -11.41
CA ASP A 250 2.17 11.94 -11.63
C ASP A 250 2.56 12.64 -10.34
N LEU A 251 3.13 13.83 -10.48
CA LEU A 251 3.39 14.75 -9.38
C LEU A 251 2.35 15.88 -9.46
N LEU A 252 1.39 15.89 -8.55
CA LEU A 252 0.31 16.88 -8.54
C LEU A 252 0.63 18.02 -7.58
N VAL A 253 0.26 19.24 -7.99
CA VAL A 253 0.17 20.42 -7.13
C VAL A 253 -1.29 20.75 -6.91
N VAL A 254 -1.64 21.01 -5.66
CA VAL A 254 -2.94 21.52 -5.25
C VAL A 254 -2.75 22.92 -4.70
N ASP A 255 -3.41 23.91 -5.29
CA ASP A 255 -3.61 25.22 -4.68
C ASP A 255 -4.62 25.07 -3.54
N THR A 256 -4.19 25.29 -2.30
CA THR A 256 -5.09 25.07 -1.15
C THR A 256 -6.18 26.12 -1.06
N SER A 257 -5.97 27.33 -1.59
CA SER A 257 -6.99 28.39 -1.55
C SER A 257 -8.16 28.07 -2.48
N THR A 258 -7.88 27.65 -3.72
CA THR A 258 -8.87 27.43 -4.79
C THR A 258 -9.30 25.97 -5.00
N GLY A 259 -8.51 24.99 -4.54
CA GLY A 259 -8.71 23.57 -4.87
C GLY A 259 -8.26 23.18 -6.29
N GLU A 260 -7.58 24.08 -6.99
CA GLU A 260 -7.06 23.84 -8.33
C GLU A 260 -5.95 22.79 -8.30
N VAL A 261 -6.04 21.77 -9.18
CA VAL A 261 -5.08 20.67 -9.28
C VAL A 261 -4.35 20.75 -10.61
N THR A 262 -3.02 20.80 -10.56
CA THR A 262 -2.15 20.87 -11.75
C THR A 262 -1.14 19.73 -11.71
N SER A 263 -1.05 18.93 -12.77
CA SER A 263 0.06 17.97 -12.91
C SER A 263 1.34 18.75 -13.25
N LEU A 264 2.37 18.59 -12.42
CA LEU A 264 3.60 19.34 -12.54
C LEU A 264 4.49 18.82 -13.65
N THR A 265 5.04 19.80 -14.37
CA THR A 265 6.35 19.66 -15.02
C THR A 265 7.39 20.71 -14.53
N SER A 266 7.05 21.66 -13.60
CA SER A 266 7.66 22.99 -13.23
C SER A 266 8.90 23.20 -12.27
N ARG A 267 9.25 24.48 -11.91
CA ARG A 267 10.50 25.02 -11.23
C ARG A 267 10.39 26.33 -10.37
N ILE A 268 10.45 26.28 -8.99
CA ILE A 268 10.78 27.26 -7.84
C ILE A 268 10.32 26.85 -6.35
N ASP A 269 10.79 25.73 -5.77
CA ASP A 269 10.75 25.29 -4.34
C ASP A 269 11.44 23.91 -4.30
N LEU A 270 12.52 23.69 -3.52
CA LEU A 270 13.44 22.57 -3.77
C LEU A 270 12.79 21.18 -3.60
N MET A 271 12.74 20.41 -4.69
CA MET A 271 12.23 19.04 -4.74
C MET A 271 13.34 18.07 -5.11
N VAL A 272 13.48 16.99 -4.35
CA VAL A 272 14.19 15.78 -4.79
C VAL A 272 13.14 14.76 -5.17
N VAL A 273 13.19 14.27 -6.41
CA VAL A 273 12.29 13.24 -6.94
C VAL A 273 13.10 12.06 -7.46
N SER A 274 12.52 10.88 -7.40
CA SER A 274 13.02 9.71 -8.11
C SER A 274 12.13 9.46 -9.33
N CYS A 275 12.72 9.44 -10.52
CA CYS A 275 12.00 9.22 -11.77
C CYS A 275 12.48 7.92 -12.42
N SER A 276 11.57 7.15 -13.01
CA SER A 276 11.91 5.90 -13.70
C SER A 276 10.94 5.62 -14.84
N SER A 277 11.30 4.66 -15.70
CA SER A 277 10.42 4.09 -16.71
C SER A 277 10.57 2.57 -16.73
N PRO A 278 9.67 1.80 -17.38
CA PRO A 278 9.79 0.34 -17.46
C PRO A 278 11.11 -0.15 -18.09
N ASN A 279 11.84 0.72 -18.81
CA ASN A 279 13.17 0.43 -19.36
C ASN A 279 14.33 1.27 -18.78
N CYS A 280 14.11 2.13 -17.79
CA CYS A 280 15.17 2.92 -17.16
C CYS A 280 15.09 2.81 -15.64
N PRO A 281 16.14 2.31 -14.95
CA PRO A 281 16.20 2.33 -13.48
C PRO A 281 15.94 3.73 -12.90
N PRO A 282 15.60 3.84 -11.60
CA PRO A 282 15.24 5.13 -11.03
C PRO A 282 16.46 6.06 -10.94
N ASP A 283 16.41 7.19 -11.64
CA ASP A 283 17.35 8.29 -11.45
C ASP A 283 16.89 9.21 -10.31
N LEU A 284 17.83 9.98 -9.76
CA LEU A 284 17.54 11.04 -8.80
C LEU A 284 17.63 12.38 -9.50
N ARG A 285 16.56 13.16 -9.44
CA ARG A 285 16.48 14.50 -10.03
C ARG A 285 16.17 15.51 -8.94
N VAL A 286 16.87 16.62 -8.99
CA VAL A 286 16.53 17.81 -8.23
C VAL A 286 15.89 18.83 -9.15
N GLY A 287 14.83 19.43 -8.64
CA GLY A 287 14.07 20.45 -9.31
C GLY A 287 13.60 21.46 -8.29
N PHE A 288 12.89 22.47 -8.77
CA PHE A 288 12.19 23.40 -7.91
C PHE A 288 10.67 23.31 -8.27
N LEU A 289 9.67 23.89 -7.57
CA LEU A 289 8.22 24.03 -7.93
C LEU A 289 7.78 25.48 -8.32
N PRO A 290 7.24 25.81 -9.50
CA PRO A 290 7.24 27.20 -10.02
C PRO A 290 6.26 28.14 -9.32
N ALA A 291 6.40 29.45 -9.55
CA ALA A 291 5.33 30.40 -9.27
C ALA A 291 4.02 29.96 -9.96
N LYS A 292 2.89 30.19 -9.30
CA LYS A 292 1.56 29.76 -9.79
C LYS A 292 1.31 30.24 -11.22
N GLY A 293 0.83 29.36 -12.09
CA GLY A 293 0.59 29.64 -13.51
C GLY A 293 1.85 29.53 -14.39
N SER A 294 2.91 28.89 -13.89
CA SER A 294 4.13 28.59 -14.67
C SER A 294 4.59 27.14 -14.48
N GLU A 295 3.67 26.23 -14.13
CA GLU A 295 3.80 24.77 -13.98
C GLU A 295 4.32 24.00 -15.22
N ASN A 296 4.67 24.73 -16.29
CA ASN A 296 5.22 24.25 -17.57
C ASN A 296 6.64 24.76 -17.93
N LYS A 297 7.39 25.45 -17.05
CA LYS A 297 8.71 26.08 -17.38
C LYS A 297 9.93 25.52 -16.65
N MET A 298 10.70 24.57 -17.21
CA MET A 298 11.79 23.92 -16.47
C MET A 298 12.90 23.24 -17.29
N SER A 299 14.12 23.19 -16.71
CA SER A 299 14.96 21.97 -16.69
C SER A 299 15.05 21.37 -15.26
N TRP A 300 14.84 20.06 -15.12
CA TRP A 300 15.29 19.26 -13.97
C TRP A 300 16.82 19.18 -14.02
N VAL A 301 17.48 18.95 -12.88
CA VAL A 301 18.92 18.66 -12.80
C VAL A 301 19.07 17.25 -12.26
N THR A 302 19.71 16.35 -13.01
CA THR A 302 19.98 14.99 -12.55
C THR A 302 21.12 15.01 -11.53
N LEU A 303 20.91 14.37 -10.39
CA LEU A 303 21.92 14.19 -9.33
C LEU A 303 22.65 12.85 -9.45
N GLU A 304 21.91 11.81 -9.84
CA GLU A 304 22.43 10.45 -10.06
C GLU A 304 21.84 9.93 -11.36
N GLU A 305 22.69 9.71 -12.37
CA GLU A 305 22.28 9.19 -13.68
C GLU A 305 22.29 7.66 -13.68
N THR A 306 21.17 7.07 -14.07
CA THR A 306 21.06 5.64 -14.36
C THR A 306 21.04 5.38 -15.86
N GLN A 307 21.62 4.28 -16.32
CA GLN A 307 21.65 3.94 -17.75
C GLN A 307 20.32 3.31 -18.21
N PRO A 308 19.61 3.90 -19.20
CA PRO A 308 18.46 3.26 -19.82
C PRO A 308 18.84 1.96 -20.51
N GLN A 309 17.98 0.95 -20.39
CA GLN A 309 18.12 -0.33 -21.08
C GLN A 309 17.67 -0.16 -22.53
N ALA A 310 18.61 0.27 -23.38
CA ALA A 310 18.35 0.67 -24.77
C ALA A 310 17.82 -0.45 -25.67
N ASP A 311 18.00 -1.70 -25.25
CA ASP A 311 17.53 -2.96 -25.83
C ASP A 311 16.13 -3.39 -25.35
N ILE A 312 15.55 -2.70 -24.35
CA ILE A 312 14.17 -2.90 -23.92
C ILE A 312 13.31 -1.75 -24.48
N SER A 313 12.30 -2.12 -25.28
CA SER A 313 11.24 -1.22 -25.70
C SER A 313 9.97 -1.47 -24.87
N TRP A 314 9.21 -0.42 -24.59
CA TRP A 314 7.94 -0.52 -23.88
C TRP A 314 6.90 0.44 -24.46
N GLN A 315 5.62 0.13 -24.25
CA GLN A 315 4.49 0.96 -24.64
C GLN A 315 3.29 0.73 -23.73
N THR A 316 2.48 1.75 -23.54
CA THR A 316 1.13 1.61 -22.97
C THR A 316 0.16 1.21 -24.08
N LEU A 317 -0.69 0.21 -23.81
CA LEU A 317 -1.80 -0.18 -24.67
C LEU A 317 -3.12 0.08 -23.94
N ASN A 318 -4.13 0.56 -24.67
CA ASN A 318 -5.47 0.81 -24.16
C ASN A 318 -6.49 -0.15 -24.80
N PHE A 319 -7.39 -0.68 -23.97
CA PHE A 319 -8.38 -1.67 -24.37
C PHE A 319 -9.79 -1.24 -23.94
N SER A 320 -10.61 -0.87 -24.93
CA SER A 320 -12.04 -0.64 -24.74
C SER A 320 -12.79 -1.91 -25.12
N PRO A 321 -13.42 -2.64 -24.18
CA PRO A 321 -14.20 -3.82 -24.47
C PRO A 321 -15.49 -3.47 -25.23
N PRO A 322 -16.10 -4.42 -25.94
CA PRO A 322 -17.45 -4.25 -26.46
C PRO A 322 -18.48 -4.18 -25.31
N PRO A 323 -19.66 -3.55 -25.54
CA PRO A 323 -20.74 -3.48 -24.57
C PRO A 323 -21.14 -4.87 -24.01
N PRO A 324 -21.58 -4.97 -22.74
CA PRO A 324 -22.01 -3.88 -21.85
C PRO A 324 -20.88 -3.21 -21.05
N LEU A 325 -19.63 -3.66 -21.17
CA LEU A 325 -18.51 -3.03 -20.49
C LEU A 325 -18.15 -1.71 -21.19
N VAL A 326 -17.98 -0.64 -20.41
CA VAL A 326 -17.73 0.74 -20.90
C VAL A 326 -16.40 1.34 -20.41
N TRP A 327 -15.59 0.58 -19.69
CA TRP A 327 -14.32 1.05 -19.13
C TRP A 327 -13.14 0.71 -20.03
N THR A 328 -12.28 1.69 -20.29
CA THR A 328 -11.01 1.47 -21.00
C THR A 328 -9.93 1.04 -20.02
N PHE A 329 -9.38 -0.16 -20.22
CA PHE A 329 -8.27 -0.70 -19.45
C PHE A 329 -6.93 -0.23 -20.03
N TYR A 330 -5.94 -0.05 -19.18
CA TYR A 330 -4.57 0.29 -19.57
C TYR A 330 -3.62 -0.83 -19.15
N VAL A 331 -2.72 -1.23 -20.04
CA VAL A 331 -1.70 -2.25 -19.79
C VAL A 331 -0.35 -1.79 -20.34
N ILE A 332 0.74 -2.26 -19.74
CA ILE A 332 2.11 -1.88 -20.13
C ILE A 332 2.76 -3.11 -20.77
N LEU A 333 3.16 -3.02 -22.03
CA LEU A 333 3.87 -4.08 -22.74
C LEU A 333 5.36 -3.71 -22.82
N LEU A 334 6.23 -4.61 -22.36
CA LEU A 334 7.68 -4.57 -22.53
C LEU A 334 8.10 -5.69 -23.51
N LYS A 335 9.11 -5.42 -24.34
CA LYS A 335 9.71 -6.41 -25.25
C LYS A 335 11.16 -6.06 -25.61
N PRO A 336 11.99 -7.06 -25.96
CA PRO A 336 13.24 -6.86 -26.69
C PRO A 336 13.03 -5.93 -27.90
N LYS A 337 13.94 -4.97 -28.08
CA LYS A 337 13.90 -3.98 -29.16
C LYS A 337 14.45 -4.56 -30.46
N GLU A 338 15.51 -5.37 -30.38
CA GLU A 338 16.06 -6.11 -31.51
C GLU A 338 15.28 -7.43 -31.65
N MET A 339 14.43 -7.49 -32.68
CA MET A 339 13.68 -8.67 -33.06
C MET A 339 13.94 -8.99 -34.52
N THR A 340 14.21 -10.24 -34.85
CA THR A 340 14.21 -10.70 -36.25
C THR A 340 12.78 -10.60 -36.81
N ALA A 341 12.63 -10.11 -38.03
CA ALA A 341 11.32 -9.90 -38.64
C ALA A 341 10.53 -11.22 -38.70
N GLY A 342 9.31 -11.23 -38.15
CA GLY A 342 8.47 -12.42 -38.06
C GLY A 342 8.71 -13.32 -36.84
N SER A 343 9.69 -13.02 -35.98
CA SER A 343 9.85 -13.74 -34.71
C SER A 343 8.64 -13.56 -33.79
N LYS A 344 8.21 -14.66 -33.18
CA LYS A 344 7.25 -14.67 -32.09
C LYS A 344 8.00 -14.81 -30.78
N LEU A 345 7.64 -14.02 -29.78
CA LEU A 345 8.23 -14.12 -28.45
C LEU A 345 7.33 -14.93 -27.52
N PRO A 346 7.89 -15.65 -26.53
CA PRO A 346 7.10 -16.09 -25.40
C PRO A 346 6.60 -14.87 -24.61
N LEU A 347 5.37 -14.92 -24.12
CA LEU A 347 4.75 -13.83 -23.36
C LEU A 347 4.56 -14.22 -21.90
N ILE A 348 5.12 -13.41 -21.01
CA ILE A 348 4.83 -13.42 -19.58
C ILE A 348 3.76 -12.38 -19.30
N VAL A 349 2.59 -12.80 -18.82
CA VAL A 349 1.58 -11.89 -18.28
C VAL A 349 1.77 -11.77 -16.78
N MET A 350 1.97 -10.55 -16.28
CA MET A 350 2.00 -10.23 -14.85
C MET A 350 0.77 -9.40 -14.49
N ALA A 351 -0.06 -9.94 -13.60
CA ALA A 351 -1.15 -9.19 -12.97
C ALA A 351 -0.76 -8.82 -11.53
N HIS A 352 -1.15 -7.62 -11.10
CA HIS A 352 -1.05 -7.24 -9.69
C HIS A 352 -2.02 -8.07 -8.84
N GLY A 353 -1.78 -8.10 -7.52
CA GLY A 353 -2.76 -8.62 -6.56
C GLY A 353 -3.79 -7.56 -6.16
N SER A 354 -4.94 -8.03 -5.68
CA SER A 354 -6.04 -7.25 -5.09
C SER A 354 -6.81 -6.43 -6.13
N PRO A 355 -8.15 -6.30 -6.04
CA PRO A 355 -8.94 -5.54 -7.00
C PRO A 355 -8.77 -4.01 -6.83
N HIS A 356 -7.92 -3.60 -5.90
CA HIS A 356 -7.74 -2.22 -5.45
C HIS A 356 -6.24 -1.86 -5.42
N SER A 357 -5.52 -2.17 -6.50
CA SER A 357 -4.17 -1.64 -6.75
C SER A 357 -3.98 -1.37 -8.25
N VAL A 358 -2.85 -0.77 -8.63
CA VAL A 358 -2.58 -0.37 -10.02
C VAL A 358 -1.09 -0.57 -10.35
N LEU A 359 -0.81 -1.03 -11.57
CA LEU A 359 0.56 -1.07 -12.11
C LEU A 359 0.82 0.20 -12.91
N VAL A 360 1.76 1.01 -12.44
CA VAL A 360 2.23 2.23 -13.11
C VAL A 360 3.49 1.95 -13.93
N SER A 361 3.78 2.83 -14.90
CA SER A 361 4.96 2.78 -15.76
C SER A 361 6.26 3.17 -15.03
N GLU A 362 6.58 2.48 -13.94
CA GLU A 362 7.83 2.60 -13.19
C GLU A 362 8.78 1.43 -13.47
N TRP A 363 10.05 1.54 -13.07
CA TRP A 363 11.03 0.48 -13.25
C TRP A 363 10.78 -0.71 -12.32
N PHE A 364 10.76 -1.91 -12.90
CA PHE A 364 10.73 -3.16 -12.17
C PHE A 364 11.82 -4.12 -12.68
N LEU A 365 12.77 -4.48 -11.81
CA LEU A 365 13.78 -5.49 -12.14
C LEU A 365 13.15 -6.84 -12.51
N SER A 366 12.01 -7.18 -11.89
CA SER A 366 11.22 -8.37 -12.19
C SER A 366 10.70 -8.43 -13.63
N THR A 367 10.51 -7.28 -14.30
CA THR A 367 10.03 -7.21 -15.69
C THR A 367 11.18 -7.04 -16.68
N ALA A 368 12.23 -6.31 -16.28
CA ALA A 368 13.40 -6.09 -17.11
C ALA A 368 14.20 -7.39 -17.39
N VAL A 369 14.45 -8.22 -16.37
CA VAL A 369 15.27 -9.44 -16.54
C VAL A 369 14.62 -10.46 -17.49
N PRO A 370 13.30 -10.77 -17.43
CA PRO A 370 12.68 -11.61 -18.46
C PRO A 370 12.75 -10.99 -19.86
N CYS A 371 12.63 -9.67 -20.01
CA CYS A 371 12.86 -9.03 -21.31
C CYS A 371 14.30 -9.21 -21.81
N LYS A 372 15.31 -9.09 -20.95
CA LYS A 372 16.72 -9.42 -21.30
C LYS A 372 16.91 -10.89 -21.69
N MET A 373 16.10 -11.80 -21.15
CA MET A 373 16.08 -13.22 -21.50
C MET A 373 15.24 -13.55 -22.75
N GLY A 374 14.76 -12.55 -23.49
CA GLY A 374 14.00 -12.74 -24.74
C GLY A 374 12.48 -12.89 -24.58
N PHE A 375 11.93 -12.68 -23.38
CA PHE A 375 10.47 -12.71 -23.18
C PHE A 375 9.83 -11.34 -23.45
N SER A 376 8.63 -11.35 -24.03
CA SER A 376 7.73 -10.21 -23.88
C SER A 376 7.07 -10.25 -22.50
N VAL A 377 6.82 -9.08 -21.89
CA VAL A 377 6.19 -8.98 -20.56
C VAL A 377 5.02 -8.00 -20.64
N LEU A 378 3.82 -8.45 -20.29
CA LEU A 378 2.60 -7.64 -20.25
C LEU A 378 2.15 -7.44 -18.80
N LEU A 379 2.10 -6.19 -18.35
CA LEU A 379 1.63 -5.78 -17.03
C LEU A 379 0.19 -5.28 -17.13
N GLY A 380 -0.72 -5.80 -16.32
CA GLY A 380 -2.13 -5.38 -16.34
C GLY A 380 -2.92 -5.74 -15.09
N GLU A 381 -4.22 -5.44 -15.13
CA GLU A 381 -5.15 -5.72 -14.03
C GLU A 381 -5.71 -7.16 -14.08
N GLU A 382 -6.08 -7.72 -12.92
CA GLU A 382 -6.70 -9.05 -12.83
C GLU A 382 -8.18 -9.09 -13.30
N GLN A 383 -8.77 -7.97 -13.72
CA GLN A 383 -10.10 -7.91 -14.36
C GLN A 383 -10.08 -8.44 -15.82
N LEU A 384 -9.56 -9.66 -15.97
CA LEU A 384 -9.15 -10.37 -17.19
C LEU A 384 -10.32 -10.92 -18.02
N GLN A 385 -11.52 -10.34 -17.89
CA GLN A 385 -12.62 -10.56 -18.84
C GLN A 385 -12.21 -10.13 -20.26
N CYS A 386 -11.30 -9.15 -20.34
CA CYS A 386 -10.75 -8.60 -21.57
C CYS A 386 -9.49 -9.32 -22.09
N LEU A 387 -8.81 -10.15 -21.26
CA LEU A 387 -7.54 -10.79 -21.63
C LEU A 387 -7.60 -11.58 -22.97
N PRO A 388 -8.68 -12.30 -23.32
CA PRO A 388 -8.79 -12.98 -24.60
C PRO A 388 -8.81 -12.02 -25.81
N TYR A 389 -9.24 -10.77 -25.62
CA TYR A 389 -9.22 -9.73 -26.65
C TYR A 389 -7.86 -9.05 -26.71
N THR A 390 -7.27 -8.74 -25.54
CA THR A 390 -5.89 -8.26 -25.42
C THR A 390 -4.90 -9.19 -26.11
N LEU A 391 -4.92 -10.48 -25.79
CA LEU A 391 -4.00 -11.48 -26.36
C LEU A 391 -4.22 -11.72 -27.86
N LYS A 392 -5.44 -11.52 -28.39
CA LYS A 392 -5.69 -11.58 -29.84
C LYS A 392 -5.06 -10.41 -30.60
N SER A 393 -4.94 -9.23 -29.97
CA SER A 393 -4.33 -8.04 -30.59
C SER A 393 -2.80 -8.06 -30.56
N VAL A 394 -2.19 -8.75 -29.59
CA VAL A 394 -0.74 -8.97 -29.53
C VAL A 394 -0.37 -10.12 -30.48
N HIS A 395 -0.38 -9.83 -31.78
CA HIS A 395 -0.19 -10.78 -32.89
C HIS A 395 1.20 -11.49 -32.96
N GLN A 396 1.99 -11.51 -31.88
CA GLN A 396 3.41 -11.87 -31.87
C GLN A 396 3.80 -12.95 -30.84
N THR A 397 2.85 -13.72 -30.30
CA THR A 397 3.15 -14.73 -29.26
C THR A 397 3.09 -16.17 -29.76
N HIS A 398 4.05 -17.00 -29.35
CA HIS A 398 4.02 -18.46 -29.54
C HIS A 398 3.51 -19.15 -28.27
N ASP A 399 4.17 -18.87 -27.14
CA ASP A 399 3.90 -19.50 -25.85
C ASP A 399 3.49 -18.46 -24.81
N LEU A 400 2.68 -18.88 -23.85
CA LEU A 400 2.07 -18.03 -22.84
C LEU A 400 2.39 -18.54 -21.43
N ALA A 401 3.11 -17.74 -20.67
CA ALA A 401 3.35 -17.94 -19.26
C ALA A 401 2.58 -16.89 -18.45
N PHE A 402 1.86 -17.34 -17.43
CA PHE A 402 1.19 -16.44 -16.49
C PHE A 402 2.01 -16.40 -15.20
N ILE A 403 2.44 -15.21 -14.75
CA ILE A 403 3.07 -14.99 -13.44
C ILE A 403 2.13 -14.13 -12.62
N GLN A 404 1.44 -14.73 -11.65
CA GLN A 404 0.49 -13.99 -10.81
C GLN A 404 0.97 -13.92 -9.37
N THR A 405 0.89 -12.73 -8.79
CA THR A 405 0.95 -12.50 -7.33
C THR A 405 -0.48 -12.38 -6.81
N LEU A 406 -1.16 -13.51 -6.61
CA LEU A 406 -2.59 -13.50 -6.29
C LEU A 406 -2.88 -13.04 -4.86
N TYR A 407 -3.37 -11.81 -4.76
CA TYR A 407 -4.50 -11.53 -3.86
C TYR A 407 -5.77 -11.54 -4.72
N PRO A 408 -6.96 -11.87 -4.17
CA PRO A 408 -8.12 -12.18 -5.00
C PRO A 408 -8.68 -10.95 -5.74
N CYS A 409 -9.79 -11.11 -6.46
CA CYS A 409 -10.50 -10.01 -7.13
C CYS A 409 -12.02 -10.18 -7.12
N SER A 410 -12.74 -9.12 -6.72
CA SER A 410 -14.18 -8.95 -6.91
C SER A 410 -14.52 -8.06 -8.12
N PRO A 411 -15.67 -8.30 -8.81
CA PRO A 411 -16.23 -7.34 -9.75
C PRO A 411 -16.83 -6.13 -9.00
N PRO A 412 -16.94 -4.95 -9.64
CA PRO A 412 -17.46 -3.75 -9.00
C PRO A 412 -18.95 -3.90 -8.58
N PRO A 413 -19.37 -3.26 -7.46
CA PRO A 413 -20.75 -3.29 -7.02
C PRO A 413 -21.65 -2.54 -8.01
N GLY A 414 -22.82 -3.12 -8.33
CA GLY A 414 -23.87 -2.41 -9.08
C GLY A 414 -24.64 -3.22 -10.13
N HIS A 415 -24.14 -4.37 -10.60
CA HIS A 415 -24.81 -5.13 -11.67
C HIS A 415 -25.08 -6.61 -11.30
N GLY A 416 -26.34 -6.88 -10.96
CA GLY A 416 -26.85 -8.23 -10.75
C GLY A 416 -27.01 -9.01 -12.06
N ARG A 417 -25.95 -9.72 -12.49
CA ARG A 417 -25.99 -10.97 -13.28
C ARG A 417 -24.62 -11.64 -13.26
N SER A 418 -24.59 -12.97 -13.29
CA SER A 418 -23.46 -13.80 -12.85
C SER A 418 -22.28 -13.83 -13.84
N LEU A 419 -21.04 -13.65 -13.32
CA LEU A 419 -19.84 -13.54 -14.16
C LEU A 419 -18.55 -14.34 -13.76
N PRO A 420 -18.54 -15.43 -12.96
CA PRO A 420 -17.34 -16.26 -12.77
C PRO A 420 -17.15 -17.28 -13.91
N ARG A 421 -16.89 -16.77 -15.10
CA ARG A 421 -16.45 -17.52 -16.30
C ARG A 421 -15.48 -16.61 -17.06
N HIS A 422 -14.38 -17.15 -17.60
CA HIS A 422 -13.79 -16.82 -18.94
C HIS A 422 -12.29 -17.17 -19.05
N ILE A 423 -11.45 -17.00 -18.02
CA ILE A 423 -9.98 -17.18 -18.15
C ILE A 423 -9.60 -18.58 -18.66
N SER A 424 -10.16 -19.67 -18.07
CA SER A 424 -9.94 -21.04 -18.57
C SER A 424 -10.86 -21.48 -19.71
N ARG A 425 -11.74 -20.59 -20.20
CA ARG A 425 -12.75 -20.91 -21.22
C ARG A 425 -12.46 -20.31 -22.60
N CYS A 426 -11.51 -19.38 -22.69
CA CYS A 426 -11.27 -18.59 -23.90
C CYS A 426 -10.03 -18.97 -24.72
N MET A 427 -9.26 -19.97 -24.29
CA MET A 427 -8.18 -20.56 -25.07
C MET A 427 -8.14 -22.09 -24.96
N PRO A 428 -9.12 -22.81 -25.54
CA PRO A 428 -8.89 -24.21 -25.91
C PRO A 428 -7.82 -24.24 -27.01
N GLY A 429 -6.62 -24.77 -26.70
CA GLY A 429 -5.51 -24.90 -27.66
C GLY A 429 -4.25 -24.07 -27.38
N VAL A 430 -4.09 -23.48 -26.19
CA VAL A 430 -2.80 -22.93 -25.73
C VAL A 430 -2.30 -23.73 -24.54
N ASP A 431 -1.54 -24.79 -24.83
CA ASP A 431 -0.77 -25.54 -23.85
C ASP A 431 0.59 -24.87 -23.65
N GLN A 432 0.84 -24.25 -22.48
CA GLN A 432 2.16 -24.17 -21.81
C GLN A 432 2.11 -23.39 -20.47
N ALA A 433 3.19 -23.51 -19.69
CA ALA A 433 3.21 -23.45 -18.22
C ALA A 433 2.75 -22.15 -17.53
N CYS A 434 2.16 -22.31 -16.33
CA CYS A 434 1.68 -21.23 -15.47
C CYS A 434 2.45 -21.21 -14.13
N LYS A 435 2.89 -20.03 -13.69
CA LYS A 435 3.56 -19.82 -12.40
C LYS A 435 2.65 -18.99 -11.50
N ARG A 436 2.14 -19.60 -10.44
CA ARG A 436 1.05 -19.08 -9.63
C ARG A 436 1.47 -18.95 -8.17
N ILE A 437 1.80 -17.75 -7.72
CA ILE A 437 1.78 -17.40 -6.29
C ILE A 437 0.29 -17.30 -5.94
N LEU A 438 -0.19 -18.08 -4.97
CA LEU A 438 -1.62 -18.42 -4.84
C LEU A 438 -2.43 -17.46 -3.94
N PRO A 439 -3.75 -17.33 -4.18
CA PRO A 439 -4.67 -16.58 -3.33
C PRO A 439 -5.09 -17.41 -2.12
N SER A 440 -5.96 -16.84 -1.29
CA SER A 440 -6.90 -17.67 -0.55
C SER A 440 -7.70 -18.54 -1.52
N LEU A 441 -7.56 -19.86 -1.37
CA LEU A 441 -8.18 -20.89 -2.20
C LEU A 441 -9.48 -21.42 -1.59
N VAL A 442 -9.69 -21.18 -0.30
CA VAL A 442 -10.86 -21.57 0.47
C VAL A 442 -11.46 -20.30 1.09
N PHE A 443 -12.36 -19.67 0.34
CA PHE A 443 -13.08 -18.46 0.76
C PHE A 443 -14.17 -18.76 1.82
N VAL A 444 -13.82 -19.35 2.97
CA VAL A 444 -14.84 -19.73 3.98
C VAL A 444 -14.95 -18.74 5.14
N PHE A 445 -13.92 -17.91 5.42
CA PHE A 445 -13.98 -16.95 6.55
C PHE A 445 -13.34 -15.56 6.36
N ARG A 446 -12.47 -15.31 5.35
CA ARG A 446 -11.68 -14.04 5.27
C ARG A 446 -11.80 -13.25 3.97
N CYS A 447 -12.71 -13.63 3.07
CA CYS A 447 -12.70 -13.11 1.68
C CYS A 447 -14.11 -12.70 1.17
N MET A 448 -14.97 -12.16 2.03
CA MET A 448 -16.32 -11.72 1.63
C MET A 448 -16.27 -10.53 0.65
N VAL A 449 -15.41 -9.55 0.93
CA VAL A 449 -15.10 -8.41 0.03
C VAL A 449 -14.65 -8.87 -1.35
N GLU A 450 -13.77 -9.86 -1.37
CA GLU A 450 -13.23 -10.48 -2.59
C GLU A 450 -14.25 -11.35 -3.32
N ALA A 451 -15.22 -11.89 -2.58
CA ALA A 451 -16.43 -12.50 -3.14
C ALA A 451 -17.49 -11.46 -3.53
N GLY A 452 -17.21 -10.15 -3.49
CA GLY A 452 -18.08 -9.07 -3.94
C GLY A 452 -19.22 -8.73 -2.98
N TYR A 453 -19.08 -9.07 -1.70
CA TYR A 453 -19.97 -8.66 -0.61
C TYR A 453 -19.34 -7.51 0.16
N GLU A 454 -20.14 -6.55 0.63
CA GLU A 454 -19.62 -5.53 1.54
C GLU A 454 -19.16 -6.17 2.86
N TYR A 455 -18.11 -5.60 3.45
CA TYR A 455 -17.70 -5.99 4.79
C TYR A 455 -18.62 -5.32 5.82
N ASN A 456 -19.32 -6.14 6.59
CA ASN A 456 -20.07 -5.71 7.77
C ASN A 456 -19.78 -6.74 8.89
N THR A 457 -19.66 -6.23 10.11
CA THR A 457 -19.25 -6.96 11.31
C THR A 457 -20.37 -7.80 11.90
N ASP A 458 -21.61 -7.48 11.53
CA ASP A 458 -22.82 -8.20 11.93
C ASP A 458 -23.22 -9.29 10.90
N ILE A 459 -22.37 -9.57 9.91
CA ILE A 459 -22.68 -10.59 8.89
C ILE A 459 -22.58 -11.99 9.49
N HIS A 460 -23.72 -12.66 9.57
CA HIS A 460 -23.79 -14.11 9.67
C HIS A 460 -23.51 -14.75 8.31
N LEU A 461 -22.62 -15.75 8.27
CA LEU A 461 -22.25 -16.49 7.05
C LEU A 461 -23.41 -17.42 6.62
N GLU A 462 -24.36 -16.89 5.87
CA GLU A 462 -25.46 -17.67 5.31
C GLU A 462 -24.97 -18.73 4.30
N PRO A 463 -25.65 -19.90 4.20
CA PRO A 463 -25.30 -20.93 3.23
C PRO A 463 -25.25 -20.43 1.77
N ALA A 464 -26.13 -19.50 1.39
CA ALA A 464 -26.14 -18.90 0.06
C ALA A 464 -24.88 -18.07 -0.22
N ILE A 465 -24.36 -17.37 0.79
CA ILE A 465 -23.11 -16.60 0.69
C ILE A 465 -21.92 -17.56 0.56
N LEU A 466 -21.86 -18.58 1.41
CA LEU A 466 -20.84 -19.64 1.33
C LEU A 466 -20.84 -20.36 -0.03
N GLU A 467 -22.02 -20.61 -0.61
CA GLU A 467 -22.12 -21.18 -1.95
C GLU A 467 -21.54 -20.25 -3.02
N GLN A 468 -21.85 -18.95 -2.96
CA GLN A 468 -21.30 -17.96 -3.90
C GLN A 468 -19.78 -17.79 -3.74
N MET A 469 -19.27 -17.79 -2.50
CA MET A 469 -17.84 -17.79 -2.21
C MET A 469 -17.18 -19.04 -2.82
N LEU A 470 -17.70 -20.23 -2.55
CA LEU A 470 -17.20 -21.49 -3.12
C LEU A 470 -17.29 -21.51 -4.66
N ASN A 471 -18.33 -20.91 -5.25
CA ASN A 471 -18.46 -20.72 -6.70
C ASN A 471 -17.38 -19.81 -7.32
N LYS A 472 -16.75 -18.94 -6.52
CA LYS A 472 -15.62 -18.07 -6.94
C LYS A 472 -14.26 -18.67 -6.59
N SER A 473 -14.18 -19.53 -5.57
CA SER A 473 -12.93 -20.19 -5.13
C SER A 473 -12.24 -20.98 -6.27
N PRO A 474 -10.95 -20.74 -6.57
CA PRO A 474 -10.25 -21.45 -7.64
C PRO A 474 -10.21 -22.98 -7.45
N ILE A 475 -10.23 -23.47 -6.21
CA ILE A 475 -10.26 -24.92 -5.90
C ILE A 475 -11.49 -25.61 -6.50
N LYS A 476 -12.66 -24.96 -6.59
CA LYS A 476 -13.87 -25.55 -7.23
C LYS A 476 -13.67 -25.84 -8.72
N HIS A 477 -12.69 -25.19 -9.35
CA HIS A 477 -12.41 -25.31 -10.77
C HIS A 477 -11.11 -26.06 -11.10
N VAL A 478 -10.46 -26.66 -10.09
CA VAL A 478 -9.15 -27.32 -10.23
C VAL A 478 -9.16 -28.46 -11.27
N SER A 479 -10.28 -29.18 -11.44
CA SER A 479 -10.45 -30.22 -12.47
C SER A 479 -10.30 -29.74 -13.92
N LYS A 480 -10.49 -28.43 -14.16
CA LYS A 480 -10.33 -27.77 -15.46
C LYS A 480 -8.88 -27.39 -15.77
N VAL A 481 -7.98 -27.47 -14.79
CA VAL A 481 -6.56 -27.17 -15.00
C VAL A 481 -5.91 -28.33 -15.78
N LYS A 482 -5.09 -27.97 -16.76
CA LYS A 482 -4.31 -28.90 -17.61
C LYS A 482 -2.87 -28.41 -17.75
N THR A 483 -2.69 -27.09 -17.80
CA THR A 483 -1.42 -26.38 -17.77
C THR A 483 -0.53 -26.81 -16.59
N PRO A 484 0.79 -27.05 -16.80
CA PRO A 484 1.76 -27.22 -15.72
C PRO A 484 1.76 -26.03 -14.75
N VAL A 485 1.88 -26.30 -13.44
CA VAL A 485 1.75 -25.27 -12.40
C VAL A 485 2.97 -25.25 -11.47
N LEU A 486 3.65 -24.11 -11.37
CA LEU A 486 4.62 -23.83 -10.28
C LEU A 486 3.95 -22.98 -9.20
N LEU A 487 3.97 -23.45 -7.96
CA LEU A 487 3.44 -22.78 -6.78
C LEU A 487 4.55 -22.24 -5.89
N MET A 488 4.41 -21.02 -5.39
CA MET A 488 5.35 -20.41 -4.43
C MET A 488 4.57 -19.75 -3.30
N PHE A 489 5.04 -19.90 -2.06
CA PHE A 489 4.44 -19.27 -0.87
C PHE A 489 5.45 -19.11 0.27
N GLY A 490 5.18 -18.17 1.17
CA GLY A 490 5.93 -17.98 2.40
C GLY A 490 5.52 -18.98 3.46
N GLU A 491 6.47 -19.46 4.25
CA GLU A 491 6.19 -20.32 5.40
C GLU A 491 5.35 -19.58 6.45
N ASP A 492 5.78 -18.36 6.81
CA ASP A 492 5.16 -17.47 7.80
C ASP A 492 4.12 -16.48 7.22
N ASP A 493 3.58 -16.72 6.02
CA ASP A 493 2.57 -15.82 5.43
C ASP A 493 1.25 -15.85 6.24
N LYS A 494 1.00 -14.79 7.00
CA LYS A 494 -0.22 -14.61 7.81
C LYS A 494 -1.41 -14.04 7.03
N LEU A 495 -1.20 -13.50 5.83
CA LEU A 495 -2.25 -12.93 4.98
C LEU A 495 -2.89 -14.01 4.11
N VAL A 496 -2.06 -14.85 3.50
CA VAL A 496 -2.50 -16.02 2.72
C VAL A 496 -1.79 -17.27 3.26
N PRO A 497 -2.36 -17.94 4.28
CA PRO A 497 -1.74 -19.11 4.89
C PRO A 497 -1.40 -20.21 3.87
N SER A 498 -0.13 -20.61 3.85
CA SER A 498 0.48 -21.63 2.97
C SER A 498 -0.32 -22.93 2.86
N LYS A 499 -1.03 -23.32 3.93
CA LYS A 499 -1.96 -24.46 3.98
C LYS A 499 -2.96 -24.47 2.82
N GLN A 500 -3.50 -23.31 2.44
CA GLN A 500 -4.42 -23.18 1.31
C GLN A 500 -3.73 -23.60 0.01
N GLY A 501 -2.49 -23.16 -0.22
CA GLY A 501 -1.70 -23.56 -1.40
C GLY A 501 -1.36 -25.05 -1.44
N ILE A 502 -1.10 -25.66 -0.28
CA ILE A 502 -0.87 -27.10 -0.15
C ILE A 502 -2.11 -27.92 -0.54
N GLU A 503 -3.32 -27.46 -0.24
CA GLU A 503 -4.56 -28.14 -0.65
C GLU A 503 -4.72 -28.15 -2.18
N TYR A 504 -4.45 -27.02 -2.84
CA TYR A 504 -4.50 -26.92 -4.30
C TYR A 504 -3.39 -27.73 -4.99
N TYR A 505 -2.18 -27.78 -4.41
CA TYR A 505 -1.13 -28.71 -4.84
C TYR A 505 -1.59 -30.17 -4.83
N ARG A 506 -2.20 -30.61 -3.71
CA ARG A 506 -2.71 -31.99 -3.57
C ARG A 506 -3.80 -32.29 -4.60
N ALA A 507 -4.72 -31.35 -4.84
CA ALA A 507 -5.77 -31.51 -5.84
C ALA A 507 -5.21 -31.61 -7.27
N LEU A 508 -4.25 -30.77 -7.66
CA LEU A 508 -3.57 -30.85 -8.96
C LEU A 508 -2.82 -32.18 -9.13
N LYS A 509 -2.11 -32.62 -8.10
CA LYS A 509 -1.37 -33.89 -8.10
C LYS A 509 -2.29 -35.10 -8.25
N ALA A 510 -3.45 -35.10 -7.56
CA ALA A 510 -4.47 -36.14 -7.72
C ALA A 510 -5.07 -36.18 -9.14
N LEU A 511 -5.13 -35.03 -9.82
CA LEU A 511 -5.57 -34.89 -11.21
C LEU A 511 -4.45 -35.16 -12.24
N GLN A 512 -3.27 -35.62 -11.81
CA GLN A 512 -2.09 -35.88 -12.64
C GLN A 512 -1.61 -34.66 -13.45
N VAL A 513 -1.93 -33.44 -13.01
CA VAL A 513 -1.40 -32.20 -13.60
C VAL A 513 0.06 -32.03 -13.14
N PRO A 514 1.03 -31.74 -14.04
CA PRO A 514 2.40 -31.45 -13.63
C PRO A 514 2.44 -30.25 -12.68
N VAL A 515 2.87 -30.47 -11.44
CA VAL A 515 2.84 -29.43 -10.40
C VAL A 515 4.07 -29.50 -9.49
N SER A 516 4.67 -28.34 -9.23
CA SER A 516 5.78 -28.14 -8.29
C SER A 516 5.45 -27.06 -7.25
N VAL A 517 6.13 -27.13 -6.11
CA VAL A 517 5.93 -26.24 -4.95
C VAL A 517 7.29 -25.79 -4.44
N SER A 518 7.43 -24.50 -4.16
CA SER A 518 8.55 -23.91 -3.42
C SER A 518 8.02 -23.19 -2.18
N VAL A 519 8.44 -23.68 -1.01
CA VAL A 519 8.17 -23.03 0.29
C VAL A 519 9.38 -22.18 0.62
N CYS A 520 9.18 -20.90 0.86
CA CYS A 520 10.26 -19.98 1.19
C CYS A 520 10.20 -19.65 2.69
N PRO A 521 11.21 -20.04 3.50
CA PRO A 521 11.18 -19.88 4.97
C PRO A 521 11.25 -18.42 5.41
N GLN A 522 11.72 -17.52 4.54
CA GLN A 522 11.61 -16.07 4.72
C GLN A 522 11.09 -15.43 3.44
N ILE A 523 9.76 -15.43 3.26
CA ILE A 523 9.13 -14.31 2.57
C ILE A 523 8.88 -13.24 3.63
N VAL A 524 9.87 -12.38 3.82
CA VAL A 524 9.54 -10.99 4.11
C VAL A 524 8.61 -10.57 2.98
N VAL A 525 7.42 -10.05 3.31
CA VAL A 525 6.60 -9.35 2.33
C VAL A 525 7.37 -8.08 1.98
N VAL A 526 8.33 -8.20 1.07
CA VAL A 526 9.08 -7.07 0.55
C VAL A 526 8.10 -6.31 -0.33
N PRO A 527 7.80 -5.04 -0.02
CA PRO A 527 7.05 -4.22 -0.96
C PRO A 527 7.89 -4.10 -2.23
N ARG A 528 7.37 -4.69 -3.32
CA ARG A 528 7.99 -4.92 -4.64
C ARG A 528 8.74 -6.25 -4.78
N ILE A 529 8.44 -6.90 -5.90
CA ILE A 529 8.84 -8.25 -6.31
C ILE A 529 10.37 -8.42 -6.31
N GLY A 530 10.90 -9.05 -5.25
CA GLY A 530 12.30 -9.48 -5.13
C GLY A 530 12.51 -10.91 -5.63
N TRP A 531 13.68 -11.18 -6.21
CA TRP A 531 14.00 -12.44 -6.86
C TRP A 531 14.47 -13.53 -5.87
N ILE A 532 14.21 -14.80 -6.22
CA ILE A 532 15.08 -15.92 -5.87
C ILE A 532 15.45 -16.64 -7.17
N ILE A 533 16.70 -16.47 -7.60
CA ILE A 533 17.39 -17.40 -8.49
C ILE A 533 18.35 -18.18 -7.59
N GLN A 534 18.16 -19.50 -7.47
CA GLN A 534 19.20 -20.38 -6.94
C GLN A 534 19.22 -21.70 -7.70
N HIS A 535 20.40 -21.97 -8.27
CA HIS A 535 20.91 -23.25 -8.77
C HIS A 535 20.06 -24.03 -9.79
N LEU A 536 20.25 -23.67 -11.06
CA LEU A 536 20.63 -24.67 -12.05
C LEU A 536 22.16 -24.62 -12.18
N SER A 537 22.82 -25.66 -11.67
CA SER A 537 24.26 -25.86 -11.81
C SER A 537 24.53 -27.00 -12.79
N LEU A 538 25.14 -26.65 -13.93
CA LEU A 538 25.66 -27.53 -15.01
C LEU A 538 24.64 -28.49 -15.64
#